data_AF-A0A2D4TPR2-F1
#
_entry.id   AF-A0A2D4TPR2-F1
#
_cell.length_a   1.000
_cell.length_b   1.000
_cell.length_c   1.000
_cell.angle_alpha   90.00
_cell.angle_beta   90.00
_cell.angle_gamma   90.00
#
_symmetry.space_group_name_H-M   'P 1'
#
loop_
_entity.id
_entity.type
_entity.pdbx_description
1 polymer ?
#
loop_
_entity_poly.entity_id
_entity_poly.type
_entity_poly.pdbx_seq_one_letter_code
_entity_poly.pdbx_strand_id
1 'polypeptide(L)' 'MILKDILQTSSGSYALVQIKVQEFWVQQGERLENYEVISIQENNLLLKHMVPDSQIDEKIFVLGFQNAE' A
#
# COMPACT_ATOMS: atom_id res chain seq x y z
N MET A 1 -2.84 9.12 1.23
CA MET A 1 -3.07 7.66 1.35
C MET A 1 -2.91 7.29 2.81
N ILE A 2 -3.84 6.52 3.39
CA ILE A 2 -3.83 6.13 4.80
C ILE A 2 -4.09 4.62 4.87
N LEU A 3 -3.24 3.89 5.60
CA LEU A 3 -3.51 2.49 5.92
C LEU A 3 -4.54 2.43 7.06
N LYS A 4 -5.66 1.77 6.80
CA LYS A 4 -6.80 1.66 7.73
C LYS A 4 -6.83 0.33 8.46
N ASP A 5 -6.56 -0.76 7.73
CA ASP A 5 -6.63 -2.11 8.28
C ASP A 5 -5.74 -3.06 7.46
N ILE A 6 -5.36 -4.19 8.06
CA ILE A 6 -4.70 -5.30 7.40
C ILE A 6 -5.39 -6.60 7.80
N LEU A 7 -5.90 -7.31 6.79
CA LEU A 7 -6.54 -8.59 6.96
C LEU A 7 -5.62 -9.70 6.44
N GLN A 8 -5.28 -10.64 7.32
CA GLN A 8 -4.53 -11.84 6.99
C GLN A 8 -5.48 -13.03 6.92
N THR A 9 -5.56 -13.69 5.77
CA THR A 9 -6.39 -14.89 5.57
C THR A 9 -5.54 -16.05 5.06
N SER A 10 -6.13 -17.25 5.01
CA SER A 10 -5.50 -18.40 4.36
C SER A 10 -5.29 -18.22 2.84
N SER A 11 -6.01 -17.27 2.21
CA SER A 11 -5.88 -16.95 0.79
C SER A 11 -4.91 -15.81 0.50
N GLY A 12 -4.38 -15.15 1.53
CA GLY A 12 -3.38 -14.10 1.40
C GLY A 12 -3.60 -12.91 2.32
N SER A 13 -2.78 -11.88 2.12
CA SER A 13 -2.84 -10.63 2.86
C SER A 13 -3.57 -9.56 2.07
N TYR A 14 -4.39 -8.76 2.75
CA TYR A 14 -5.14 -7.65 2.18
C TYR A 14 -4.92 -6.41 3.04
N ALA A 15 -4.75 -5.24 2.41
CA ALA A 15 -4.67 -3.97 3.11
C ALA A 15 -5.86 -3.09 2.74
N LEU A 16 -6.56 -2.53 3.73
CA LEU A 16 -7.57 -1.50 3.53
C LEU A 16 -6.87 -0.14 3.49
N VAL A 17 -6.96 0.54 2.36
CA VAL A 17 -6.29 1.82 2.13
C VAL A 17 -7.32 2.89 1.80
N GLN A 18 -7.26 4.02 2.52
CA GLN A 18 -8.03 5.21 2.19
C GLN A 18 -7.23 6.13 1.26
N ILE A 19 -7.80 6.45 0.11
CA ILE A 19 -7.32 7.46 -0.82
C ILE A 19 -8.40 8.55 -0.93
N LYS A 20 -8.03 9.79 -0.57
CA LYS A 20 -8.98 10.91 -0.42
C LYS A 20 -10.10 10.51 0.54
N VAL A 21 -11.32 10.28 0.05
CA VAL A 21 -12.52 9.94 0.84
C VAL A 21 -13.01 8.52 0.59
N GLN A 22 -12.32 7.74 -0.25
CA GLN A 22 -12.73 6.39 -0.62
C GLN A 22 -11.75 5.35 -0.05
N GLU A 23 -12.28 4.19 0.28
CA GLU A 23 -11.54 3.07 0.86
C GLU A 23 -11.54 1.88 -0.11
N PHE A 24 -10.39 1.22 -0.22
CA PHE A 24 -10.17 0.11 -1.13
C PHE A 24 -9.40 -0.99 -0.44
N TRP A 25 -9.82 -2.24 -0.62
CA TRP A 25 -9.00 -3.39 -0.30
C TRP A 25 -8.02 -3.64 -1.44
N VAL A 26 -6.75 -3.87 -1.11
CA VAL A 26 -5.73 -4.23 -2.08
C VAL A 26 -4.88 -5.42 -1.66
N GLN A 27 -4.32 -6.09 -2.65
CA GLN A 27 -3.38 -7.19 -2.52
C GLN A 27 -2.00 -6.86 -3.11
N GLN A 28 -1.03 -7.73 -2.83
CA GLN A 28 0.28 -7.66 -3.49
C GLN A 28 0.15 -7.74 -5.02
N GLY A 29 0.89 -6.87 -5.72
CA GLY A 29 0.88 -6.71 -7.17
C GLY A 29 -0.20 -5.75 -7.68
N GLU A 30 -1.15 -5.32 -6.85
CA GLU A 30 -2.17 -4.36 -7.27
C GLU A 30 -1.64 -2.92 -7.30
N ARG A 31 -2.30 -2.11 -8.13
CA ARG A 31 -1.96 -0.71 -8.34
C ARG A 31 -2.81 0.21 -7.48
N LEU A 32 -2.15 1.07 -6.71
CA LEU A 32 -2.73 2.17 -5.95
C LEU A 32 -2.23 3.51 -6.50
N GLU A 33 -3.03 4.20 -7.33
CA GLU A 33 -2.64 5.42 -8.05
C GLU A 33 -1.34 5.23 -8.87
N ASN A 34 -0.23 5.81 -8.40
CA ASN A 34 1.11 5.71 -9.00
C ASN A 34 2.01 4.74 -8.25
N TYR A 35 1.45 3.88 -7.40
CA TYR A 35 2.17 2.90 -6.61
C TYR A 35 1.76 1.48 -6.94
N GLU A 36 2.71 0.57 -6.88
CA GLU A 36 2.48 -0.87 -6.88
C GLU A 36 2.62 -1.38 -5.44
N VAL A 37 1.70 -2.23 -4.99
CA VAL A 37 1.79 -2.91 -3.70
C VAL A 37 2.81 -4.04 -3.79
N ILE A 38 3.96 -3.88 -3.13
CA ILE A 38 5.04 -4.88 -3.17
C ILE A 38 4.88 -5.91 -2.06
N SER A 39 4.40 -5.51 -0.89
CA SER A 39 4.21 -6.41 0.24
C SER A 39 3.22 -5.83 1.25
N ILE A 40 2.44 -6.71 1.88
CA ILE A 40 1.54 -6.39 2.99
C ILE A 40 2.07 -7.14 4.22
N GLN A 41 2.57 -6.40 5.20
CA GLN A 41 3.10 -6.95 6.45
C GLN A 41 2.09 -6.77 7.58
N GLU A 42 2.37 -7.28 8.77
CA GLU A 42 1.45 -7.17 9.91
C GLU A 42 1.06 -5.72 10.26
N ASN A 43 2.01 -4.78 10.12
CA ASN A 43 1.84 -3.40 10.59
C ASN A 43 2.07 -2.33 9.52
N ASN A 44 2.39 -2.73 8.28
CA ASN A 44 2.70 -1.80 7.22
C ASN A 44 2.42 -2.35 5.82
N LEU A 45 2.37 -1.44 4.87
CA LEU A 45 2.27 -1.68 3.44
C LEU A 45 3.53 -1.14 2.76
N LEU A 46 4.23 -1.99 1.99
CA LEU A 46 5.36 -1.58 1.14
C LEU A 46 4.85 -1.24 -0.26
N LEU A 47 5.17 -0.04 -0.71
CA LEU A 47 4.72 0.52 -1.98
C LEU A 47 5.92 0.90 -2.84
N LYS A 48 5.93 0.51 -4.12
CA LYS A 48 6.91 0.98 -5.10
C LYS A 48 6.29 2.08 -5.94
N HIS A 49 6.94 3.24 -6.00
CA HIS A 49 6.48 4.32 -6.90
C HIS A 49 6.78 3.96 -8.36
N MET A 50 5.75 3.97 -9.19
CA MET A 50 5.85 3.74 -10.62
C MET A 50 6.10 5.08 -11.32
N VAL A 51 7.38 5.41 -11.49
CA VAL A 51 7.83 6.57 -12.28
C VAL A 51 7.81 6.25 -13.77
N PRO A 52 7.34 7.17 -14.64
CA PRO A 52 7.52 7.03 -16.08
C PRO A 52 8.99 7.22 -16.47
N ASP A 53 9.65 6.15 -16.93
CA ASP A 53 10.86 5.98 -17.75
C ASP A 53 12.07 6.95 -17.66
N SER A 54 12.11 7.97 -16.80
CA SER A 54 13.18 8.99 -16.80
C SER A 54 13.82 9.28 -15.45
N GLN A 55 13.38 8.63 -14.37
CA GLN A 55 13.95 8.79 -13.03
C GLN A 55 14.32 7.42 -12.47
N ILE A 56 15.62 7.12 -12.46
CA ILE A 56 16.21 5.80 -12.17
C ILE A 56 16.22 5.47 -10.66
N ASP A 57 15.67 6.33 -9.80
CA ASP A 57 15.55 6.02 -8.38
C ASP A 57 14.21 5.34 -8.08
N GLU A 58 14.22 4.01 -8.09
CA GLU A 58 13.14 3.22 -7.51
C GLU A 58 12.96 3.59 -6.04
N LYS A 59 11.89 4.30 -5.72
CA LYS A 59 11.57 4.68 -4.33
C LYS A 59 10.53 3.73 -3.76
N ILE A 60 10.95 2.99 -2.73
CA ILE A 60 10.06 2.21 -1.87
C ILE A 60 9.56 3.12 -0.75
N PHE A 61 8.25 3.10 -0.54
CA PHE A 61 7.55 3.84 0.50
C PHE A 61 6.94 2.85 1.49
N VAL A 62 7.07 3.14 2.78
CA VAL A 62 6.46 2.36 3.86
C VAL A 62 5.26 3.13 4.38
N LEU A 63 4.07 2.55 4.27
CA LEU A 63 2.84 3.11 4.81
C LEU A 63 2.43 2.31 6.05
N GLY A 64 2.61 2.90 7.23
CA GLY A 64 2.15 2.33 8.51
C GLY A 64 0.78 2.86 8.93
N PHE A 65 0.20 2.26 9.96
CA PHE A 65 -0.99 2.79 10.62
C PHE A 65 -0.72 4.20 11.16
N GLN A 66 -1.70 5.09 10.97
CA GLN A 66 -1.68 6.37 11.65
C GLN A 66 -2.16 6.15 13.09
N ASN A 67 -1.30 6.42 14.07
CA ASN A 67 -1.73 6.48 15.46
C ASN A 67 -2.77 7.60 15.57
N ALA A 68 -3.96 7.28 16.06
CA ALA A 68 -4.90 8.29 16.51
C ALA A 68 -4.39 8.80 17.88
N GLU A 69 -3.79 9.99 17.90
CA GLU A 69 -3.60 10.76 19.14
C GLU A 69 -4.93 11.33 19.64
#